data_AF-A0A4Q3TES5-F1
#
_entry.id   AF-A0A4Q3TES5-F1
#
_cell.length_a   1.000
_cell.length_b   1.000
_cell.length_c   1.000
_cell.angle_alpha   90.00
_cell.angle_beta   90.00
_cell.angle_gamma   90.00
#
_symmetry.space_group_name_H-M   'P 1'
#
loop_
_entity.id
_entity.type
_entity.pdbx_description
1 polymer ?
#
loop_
_entity_poly.entity_id
_entity_poly.type
_entity_poly.pdbx_seq_one_letter_code
_entity_poly.pdbx_strand_id
1 'polypeptide(L)'
;TGLSNLIGLFPTEAAAMPEAEAYNRAMTSHVGNLRDFMLTHYALNQRFDEPVWDRARDANLPERLKTRLRVFAARGRVPLYDDESFQQQNWAQILIGHGLIPSSYDPMVDGVPVEEQMGKVRGLLGKIAEEVALMPSLDAEFGAA
;
A
#
# COMPACT_ATOMS: atom_id res chain seq x y z
N THR A 1 -0.55 15.47 -7.25
CA THR A 1 -0.11 14.54 -8.31
C THR A 1 -0.52 15.00 -9.70
N GLY A 2 -1.81 15.04 -10.07
CA GLY A 2 -2.24 15.45 -11.43
C GLY A 2 -1.84 16.89 -11.81
N LEU A 3 -2.08 17.86 -10.93
CA LEU A 3 -1.67 19.25 -11.16
C LEU A 3 -0.14 19.42 -11.18
N SER A 4 0.57 18.75 -10.27
CA SER A 4 2.03 18.78 -10.20
C SER A 4 2.68 18.23 -11.48
N ASN A 5 2.14 17.13 -12.01
CA ASN A 5 2.62 16.53 -13.27
C ASN A 5 2.31 17.44 -14.46
N LEU A 6 1.14 18.09 -14.47
CA LEU A 6 0.76 19.05 -15.50
C LEU A 6 1.67 20.28 -15.49
N ILE A 7 2.04 20.79 -14.31
CA ILE A 7 2.98 21.92 -14.21
C ILE A 7 4.36 21.52 -14.74
N GLY A 8 4.83 20.31 -14.45
CA GLY A 8 6.14 19.81 -14.92
C GLY A 8 6.18 19.48 -16.42
N LEU A 9 5.02 19.19 -17.02
CA LEU A 9 4.85 18.83 -18.43
C LEU A 9 3.93 19.82 -19.15
N PHE A 10 3.90 21.08 -18.70
CA PHE A 10 2.97 22.06 -19.27
C PHE A 10 3.37 22.32 -20.73
N PRO A 11 2.44 22.20 -21.69
CA PRO A 11 2.79 22.23 -23.10
C PRO A 11 3.38 23.59 -23.48
N THR A 12 4.50 23.55 -24.20
CA THR A 12 5.12 24.76 -24.75
C THR A 12 4.41 25.25 -26.03
N GLU A 13 3.81 24.32 -26.78
CA GLU A 13 3.02 24.61 -27.98
C GLU A 13 1.78 23.71 -28.03
N ALA A 14 0.60 24.33 -28.14
CA ALA A 14 -0.68 23.63 -28.11
C ALA A 14 -0.94 22.71 -29.32
N ALA A 15 -0.27 22.95 -30.46
CA ALA A 15 -0.49 22.16 -31.66
C ALA A 15 0.28 20.82 -31.65
N ALA A 16 1.51 20.81 -31.13
CA ALA A 16 2.37 19.62 -31.13
C ALA A 16 2.24 18.77 -29.86
N MET A 17 2.20 19.41 -28.67
CA MET A 17 2.06 18.81 -27.33
C MET A 17 2.72 17.43 -27.13
N PRO A 18 4.03 17.25 -27.45
CA PRO A 18 4.71 15.98 -27.21
C PRO A 18 4.67 15.54 -25.73
N GLU A 19 4.56 16.49 -24.80
CA GLU A 19 4.46 16.27 -23.36
C GLU A 19 3.19 15.48 -22.97
N ALA A 20 2.13 15.56 -23.78
CA ALA A 20 0.86 14.88 -23.51
C ALA A 20 1.03 13.36 -23.43
N GLU A 21 1.91 12.77 -24.24
CA GLU A 21 2.16 11.33 -24.20
C GLU A 21 2.80 10.91 -22.86
N ALA A 22 3.80 11.68 -22.40
CA ALA A 22 4.45 11.43 -21.11
C ALA A 22 3.47 11.61 -19.95
N TYR A 23 2.66 12.68 -19.98
CA TYR A 23 1.63 12.93 -18.97
C TYR A 23 0.60 11.79 -18.93
N ASN A 24 0.08 11.38 -20.08
CA ASN A 24 -0.91 10.31 -20.18
C ASN A 24 -0.38 8.98 -19.66
N ARG A 25 0.88 8.62 -19.95
CA ARG A 25 1.51 7.41 -19.43
C ARG A 25 1.59 7.44 -17.90
N ALA A 26 2.13 8.52 -17.33
CA ALA A 26 2.26 8.68 -15.87
C ALA A 26 0.90 8.65 -15.17
N MET A 27 -0.09 9.38 -15.70
CA MET A 27 -1.43 9.42 -15.12
C MET A 27 -2.16 8.08 -15.25
N THR A 28 -1.98 7.36 -16.36
CA THR A 28 -2.54 6.01 -16.53
C THR A 28 -1.96 5.05 -15.51
N SER A 29 -0.63 5.08 -15.29
CA SER A 29 0.01 4.26 -14.27
C SER A 29 -0.48 4.61 -12.86
N HIS A 30 -0.54 5.90 -12.53
CA HIS A 30 -1.02 6.40 -11.26
C HIS A 30 -2.45 5.94 -10.94
N VAL A 31 -3.38 6.12 -11.89
CA VAL A 31 -4.78 5.67 -11.73
C VAL A 31 -4.85 4.14 -11.61
N GLY A 32 -4.02 3.41 -12.37
CA GLY A 32 -3.90 1.97 -12.23
C GLY A 32 -3.46 1.53 -10.83
N ASN A 33 -2.48 2.21 -10.24
CA ASN A 33 -1.98 1.93 -8.89
C ASN A 33 -3.04 2.21 -7.82
N LEU A 34 -3.76 3.34 -7.92
CA LEU A 34 -4.88 3.66 -7.04
C LEU A 34 -5.99 2.61 -7.12
N ARG A 35 -6.39 2.23 -8.34
CA ARG A 35 -7.39 1.18 -8.58
C ARG A 35 -6.97 -0.12 -7.91
N ASP A 36 -5.74 -0.57 -8.13
CA ASP A 36 -5.25 -1.85 -7.59
C ASP A 36 -5.24 -1.85 -6.05
N PHE A 37 -4.85 -0.74 -5.42
CA PHE A 37 -4.89 -0.60 -3.96
C PHE A 37 -6.33 -0.66 -3.41
N MET A 38 -7.27 0.05 -4.06
CA MET A 38 -8.69 0.02 -3.68
C MET A 38 -9.30 -1.38 -3.88
N LEU A 39 -9.07 -2.02 -5.02
CA LEU A 39 -9.57 -3.37 -5.31
C LEU A 39 -9.10 -4.40 -4.29
N THR A 40 -7.92 -4.22 -3.69
CA THR A 40 -7.39 -5.13 -2.66
C THR A 40 -8.33 -5.28 -1.47
N HIS A 41 -8.99 -4.20 -1.04
CA HIS A 41 -9.90 -4.22 0.11
C HIS A 41 -11.12 -5.12 -0.16
N TYR A 42 -11.61 -5.08 -1.40
CA TYR A 42 -12.73 -5.88 -1.86
C TYR A 42 -12.32 -7.31 -2.17
N ALA A 43 -11.19 -7.50 -2.84
CA ALA A 43 -10.69 -8.81 -3.23
C ALA A 43 -10.37 -9.70 -2.02
N LEU A 44 -9.88 -9.11 -0.92
CA LEU A 44 -9.48 -9.84 0.29
C LEU A 44 -10.53 -9.80 1.40
N ASN A 45 -11.73 -9.30 1.12
CA ASN A 45 -12.77 -9.20 2.14
C ASN A 45 -13.13 -10.58 2.71
N GLN A 46 -13.38 -10.63 4.02
CA GLN A 46 -13.75 -11.83 4.78
C GLN A 46 -15.24 -11.87 5.14
N ARG A 47 -16.09 -11.23 4.32
CA ARG A 47 -17.55 -11.24 4.49
C ARG A 47 -18.14 -12.31 3.59
N PHE A 48 -18.89 -13.23 4.19
CA PHE A 48 -19.48 -14.40 3.51
C PHE A 48 -21.00 -14.33 3.59
N ASP A 49 -21.68 -15.05 2.70
CA ASP A 49 -23.15 -15.13 2.62
C ASP A 49 -23.85 -13.81 2.29
N GLU A 50 -23.09 -12.87 1.69
CA GLU A 50 -23.57 -11.58 1.24
C GLU A 50 -23.23 -11.41 -0.25
N PRO A 51 -24.21 -11.48 -1.18
CA PRO A 51 -23.95 -11.57 -2.62
C PRO A 51 -23.09 -10.44 -3.21
N VAL A 52 -23.08 -9.27 -2.59
CA VAL A 52 -22.23 -8.14 -3.01
C VAL A 52 -20.76 -8.43 -2.70
N TRP A 53 -20.46 -8.97 -1.51
CA TRP A 53 -19.10 -9.27 -1.06
C TRP A 53 -18.52 -10.52 -1.70
N ASP A 54 -19.37 -11.51 -1.97
CA ASP A 54 -18.98 -12.71 -2.73
C ASP A 54 -18.56 -12.33 -4.16
N ARG A 55 -19.39 -11.53 -4.85
CA ARG A 55 -19.06 -11.03 -6.19
C ARG A 55 -17.80 -10.16 -6.20
N ALA A 56 -17.61 -9.34 -5.17
CA ALA A 56 -16.43 -8.49 -5.04
C ALA A 56 -15.13 -9.30 -4.87
N ARG A 57 -15.19 -10.39 -4.09
CA ARG A 57 -14.06 -11.31 -3.88
C ARG A 57 -13.73 -12.13 -5.13
N ASP A 58 -14.75 -12.55 -5.87
CA ASP A 58 -14.60 -13.38 -7.07
C ASP A 58 -14.34 -12.58 -8.36
N ALA A 59 -14.29 -11.25 -8.27
CA ALA A 59 -14.06 -10.38 -9.41
C ALA A 59 -12.67 -10.63 -10.05
N ASN A 60 -12.61 -10.59 -11.39
CA ASN A 60 -11.33 -10.73 -12.09
C ASN A 60 -10.43 -9.52 -11.81
N LEU A 61 -9.28 -9.77 -11.19
CA LEU A 61 -8.31 -8.74 -10.86
C LEU A 61 -7.33 -8.46 -12.01
N PRO A 62 -6.78 -7.24 -12.09
CA PRO A 62 -5.66 -6.93 -12.97
C PRO A 62 -4.44 -7.83 -12.69
N GLU A 63 -3.71 -8.23 -13.73
CA GLU A 63 -2.55 -9.14 -13.59
C GLU A 63 -1.43 -8.60 -12.69
N ARG A 64 -1.24 -7.27 -12.66
CA ARG A 64 -0.31 -6.60 -11.74
C ARG A 64 -0.72 -6.83 -10.28
N LEU A 65 -2.00 -6.65 -9.96
CA LEU A 65 -2.52 -6.92 -8.62
C LEU A 65 -2.40 -8.42 -8.26
N LYS A 66 -2.81 -9.34 -9.15
CA LYS A 66 -2.64 -10.78 -8.93
C LYS A 66 -1.20 -11.15 -8.62
N THR A 67 -0.25 -10.58 -9.36
CA THR A 67 1.18 -10.80 -9.13
C THR A 67 1.63 -10.28 -7.78
N ARG A 68 1.22 -9.06 -7.40
CA ARG A 68 1.52 -8.49 -6.08
C ARG A 68 0.99 -9.37 -4.95
N LEU A 69 -0.27 -9.80 -5.02
CA LEU A 69 -0.88 -10.68 -4.03
C LEU A 69 -0.13 -12.00 -3.90
N ARG A 70 0.19 -12.65 -5.03
CA ARG A 70 0.94 -13.92 -5.05
C ARG A 70 2.34 -13.80 -4.45
N VAL A 71 3.08 -12.75 -4.80
CA VAL A 71 4.45 -12.54 -4.28
C VAL A 71 4.41 -12.25 -2.77
N PHE A 72 3.45 -11.43 -2.34
CA PHE A 72 3.28 -11.14 -0.92
C PHE A 72 2.88 -12.38 -0.13
N ALA A 73 1.88 -13.13 -0.60
CA ALA A 73 1.44 -14.37 0.01
C ALA A 73 2.58 -15.40 0.15
N ALA A 74 3.51 -15.45 -0.82
CA ALA A 74 4.62 -16.39 -0.76
C ALA A 74 5.67 -16.02 0.31
N ARG A 75 6.06 -14.74 0.41
CA ARG A 75 7.27 -14.35 1.17
C ARG A 75 7.25 -12.95 1.82
N GLY A 76 6.10 -12.29 1.88
CA GLY A 76 5.95 -10.96 2.50
C GLY A 76 6.60 -9.82 1.71
N ARG A 77 6.98 -10.05 0.45
CA ARG A 77 7.54 -9.00 -0.42
C ARG A 77 6.42 -8.35 -1.23
N VAL A 78 6.46 -7.01 -1.33
CA VAL A 78 5.52 -6.23 -2.13
C VAL A 78 6.25 -5.71 -3.35
N PRO A 79 5.93 -6.20 -4.56
CA PRO A 79 6.34 -5.54 -5.80
C PRO A 79 5.79 -4.12 -5.86
N LEU A 80 6.68 -3.14 -6.04
CA LEU A 80 6.33 -1.77 -6.39
C LEU A 80 6.52 -1.59 -7.90
N TYR A 81 5.66 -0.77 -8.50
CA TYR A 81 5.72 -0.45 -9.92
C TYR A 81 5.94 1.06 -10.11
N ASP A 82 6.12 1.49 -11.36
CA ASP A 82 6.27 2.91 -11.69
C ASP A 82 5.04 3.74 -11.26
N ASP A 83 5.30 4.98 -10.86
CA ASP A 83 4.29 5.95 -10.39
C ASP A 83 3.42 5.43 -9.23
N GLU A 84 4.00 4.55 -8.39
CA GLU A 84 3.31 3.96 -7.24
C GLU A 84 2.74 5.04 -6.32
N SER A 85 1.49 4.87 -5.92
CA SER A 85 0.76 5.86 -5.12
C SER A 85 0.92 5.62 -3.61
N PHE A 86 1.27 4.39 -3.23
CA PHE A 86 1.35 3.94 -1.85
C PHE A 86 2.70 3.30 -1.56
N GLN A 87 3.27 3.62 -0.40
CA GLN A 87 4.56 3.06 -0.03
C GLN A 87 4.43 1.56 0.30
N GLN A 88 5.55 0.85 0.28
CA GLN A 88 5.61 -0.59 0.58
C GLN A 88 4.95 -0.92 1.93
N GLN A 89 5.17 -0.10 2.97
CA GLN A 89 4.51 -0.28 4.27
C GLN A 89 2.99 -0.20 4.19
N ASN A 90 2.41 0.71 3.40
CA ASN A 90 0.96 0.83 3.27
C ASN A 90 0.36 -0.44 2.65
N TRP A 91 1.02 -0.98 1.62
CA TRP A 91 0.64 -2.27 1.04
C TRP A 91 0.71 -3.41 2.06
N ALA A 92 1.83 -3.53 2.78
CA ALA A 92 1.97 -4.58 3.79
C ALA A 92 0.87 -4.48 4.88
N GLN A 93 0.56 -3.27 5.34
CA GLN A 93 -0.50 -3.01 6.31
C GLN A 93 -1.87 -3.47 5.80
N ILE A 94 -2.27 -3.12 4.58
CA ILE A 94 -3.59 -3.54 4.08
C ILE A 94 -3.66 -5.04 3.80
N LEU A 95 -2.58 -5.65 3.31
CA LEU A 95 -2.57 -7.08 2.98
C LEU A 95 -2.66 -7.92 4.27
N ILE A 96 -1.84 -7.60 5.27
CA ILE A 96 -1.90 -8.26 6.59
C ILE A 96 -3.23 -7.95 7.27
N GLY A 97 -3.69 -6.70 7.22
CA GLY A 97 -4.95 -6.27 7.83
C GLY A 97 -6.18 -6.96 7.24
N HIS A 98 -6.13 -7.37 5.97
CA HIS A 98 -7.17 -8.18 5.32
C HIS A 98 -6.91 -9.70 5.41
N GLY A 99 -5.99 -10.12 6.28
CA GLY A 99 -5.76 -11.54 6.58
C GLY A 99 -4.86 -12.28 5.59
N LEU A 100 -4.23 -11.58 4.62
CA LEU A 100 -3.23 -12.21 3.76
C LEU A 100 -1.91 -12.33 4.52
N ILE A 101 -1.71 -13.45 5.22
CA ILE A 101 -0.48 -13.73 5.94
C ILE A 101 0.50 -14.47 5.04
N PRO A 102 1.74 -13.98 4.86
CA PRO A 102 2.75 -14.68 4.07
C PRO A 102 3.07 -16.08 4.61
N SER A 103 3.22 -17.06 3.71
CA SER A 103 3.62 -18.43 4.05
C SER A 103 5.09 -18.55 4.45
N SER A 104 5.90 -17.54 4.13
CA SER A 104 7.33 -17.50 4.41
C SER A 104 7.79 -16.05 4.54
N TYR A 105 9.07 -15.86 4.85
CA TYR A 105 9.73 -14.58 5.02
C TYR A 105 11.04 -14.53 4.22
N ASP A 106 11.79 -13.44 4.33
CA ASP A 106 13.07 -13.33 3.64
C ASP A 106 14.17 -14.14 4.34
N PRO A 107 14.87 -15.07 3.66
CA PRO A 107 15.90 -15.90 4.30
C PRO A 107 17.04 -15.13 4.95
N MET A 108 17.26 -13.87 4.57
CA MET A 108 18.25 -13.02 5.26
C MET A 108 17.95 -12.83 6.74
N VAL A 109 16.69 -13.01 7.17
CA VAL A 109 16.28 -12.96 8.58
C VAL A 109 16.97 -14.06 9.39
N ASP A 110 17.20 -15.25 8.81
CA ASP A 110 17.82 -16.38 9.51
C ASP A 110 19.31 -16.11 9.85
N GLY A 111 19.91 -15.07 9.27
CA GLY A 111 21.27 -14.63 9.60
C GLY A 111 21.38 -13.87 10.93
N VAL A 112 20.26 -13.54 11.57
CA VAL A 112 20.23 -12.81 12.85
C VAL A 112 19.66 -13.72 13.95
N PRO A 113 20.32 -13.89 15.11
CA PRO A 113 19.77 -14.68 16.21
C PRO A 113 18.40 -14.18 16.67
N VAL A 114 17.46 -15.10 16.95
CA VAL A 114 16.07 -14.77 17.32
C VAL A 114 15.99 -13.82 18.52
N GLU A 115 16.85 -13.97 19.52
CA GLU A 115 16.88 -13.08 20.68
C GLU A 115 17.28 -11.64 20.33
N GLU A 116 18.18 -11.47 19.36
CA GLU A 116 18.55 -10.14 18.85
C GLU A 116 17.37 -9.51 18.09
N GLN A 117 16.68 -10.30 17.26
CA GLN A 117 15.48 -9.84 16.56
C GLN A 117 14.39 -9.40 17.55
N MET A 118 14.10 -10.24 18.53
CA MET A 118 13.11 -9.96 19.57
C MET A 118 13.50 -8.75 20.43
N GLY A 119 14.78 -8.58 20.73
CA GLY A 119 15.31 -7.40 21.41
C GLY A 119 15.02 -6.11 20.64
N LYS A 120 15.25 -6.10 19.32
CA LYS A 120 14.95 -4.95 18.45
C LYS A 120 13.46 -4.62 18.43
N VAL A 121 12.60 -5.63 18.30
CA VAL A 121 11.14 -5.45 18.31
C VAL A 121 10.66 -4.90 19.64
N ARG A 122 11.11 -5.47 20.77
CA ARG A 122 10.76 -4.98 22.12
C ARG A 122 11.21 -3.52 22.31
N GLY A 123 12.43 -3.19 21.88
CA GLY A 123 12.94 -1.82 21.96
C GLY A 123 12.14 -0.82 21.13
N LEU A 124 11.71 -1.20 19.92
CA LEU A 124 10.84 -0.37 19.08
C LEU A 124 9.47 -0.16 19.75
N LEU A 125 8.83 -1.22 20.24
CA LEU A 125 7.54 -1.13 20.91
C LEU A 125 7.60 -0.28 22.18
N GLY A 126 8.68 -0.38 22.95
CA GLY A 126 8.91 0.46 24.14
C GLY A 126 8.95 1.95 23.79
N LYS A 127 9.74 2.33 22.78
CA LYS A 127 9.82 3.73 22.32
C LYS A 127 8.47 4.26 21.85
N ILE A 128 7.74 3.48 21.07
CA ILE A 128 6.39 3.85 20.60
C ILE A 128 5.46 4.08 21.80
N ALA A 129 5.48 3.19 22.79
CA ALA A 129 4.63 3.32 23.98
C ALA A 129 5.00 4.57 24.81
N GLU A 130 6.29 4.85 24.99
CA GLU A 130 6.78 6.05 25.68
C GLU A 130 6.35 7.33 24.96
N GLU A 131 6.54 7.41 23.64
CA GLU A 131 6.14 8.57 22.85
C GLU A 131 4.63 8.80 22.89
N VAL A 132 3.83 7.75 22.68
CA VAL A 132 2.36 7.85 22.70
C VAL A 132 1.84 8.25 24.07
N ALA A 133 2.45 7.79 25.17
CA ALA A 133 2.03 8.16 26.53
C ALA A 133 2.22 9.66 26.83
N LEU A 134 3.12 10.34 26.11
CA LEU A 134 3.37 11.78 26.23
C LEU A 134 2.49 12.62 25.30
N MET A 135 1.79 12.00 24.34
CA MET A 135 0.91 12.74 23.43
C MET A 135 -0.37 13.18 24.17
N PRO A 136 -0.80 14.44 24.01
CA PRO A 136 -2.11 14.85 24.48
C PRO A 136 -3.19 14.07 23.74
N SER A 137 -4.35 13.88 24.37
CA SER A 137 -5.52 13.38 23.65
C SER A 137 -5.93 14.40 22.58
N LEU A 138 -6.57 13.94 21.51
CA LEU A 138 -7.12 14.83 20.49
C LEU A 138 -8.12 15.83 21.11
N ASP A 139 -8.91 15.40 22.09
CA ASP A 139 -9.84 16.27 22.83
C ASP A 139 -9.11 17.37 23.63
N ALA A 140 -7.94 17.06 24.19
CA ALA A 140 -7.15 18.05 24.92
C ALA A 140 -6.46 19.04 23.97
N GLU A 141 -6.07 18.61 22.78
CA GLU A 141 -5.38 19.44 21.78
C GLU A 141 -6.34 20.34 20.99
N PHE A 142 -7.49 19.79 20.57
CA PHE A 142 -8.43 20.47 19.68
C PHE A 142 -9.73 20.90 20.36
N GLY A 143 -9.88 20.61 21.66
CA GLY A 143 -11.12 20.80 22.40
C GLY A 143 -12.13 19.67 22.15
N ALA A 144 -12.96 19.36 23.14
CA ALA A 144 -14.10 18.47 22.95
C ALA A 144 -15.10 19.13 21.98
N ALA A 145 -15.49 18.40 20.93
CA ALA A 145 -16.58 18.80 20.03
C ALA A 145 -17.93 18.86 20.75
#